data_AF-A0A3D5UT07-F1
#
_entry.id   AF-A0A3D5UT07-F1
#
_cell.length_a   1.000
_cell.length_b   1.000
_cell.length_c   1.000
_cell.angle_alpha   90.00
_cell.angle_beta   90.00
_cell.angle_gamma   90.00
#
_symmetry.space_group_name_H-M   'P 1'
#
loop_
_entity.id
_entity.type
_entity.pdbx_description
1 polymer ?
#
loop_
_entity_poly.entity_id
_entity_poly.type
_entity_poly.pdbx_seq_one_letter_code
_entity_poly.pdbx_strand_id
1 'polypeptide(L)'
;ARLAQAAEAPQGIRFLSPFDPAIRDRKRALRLFGFDYRIEVFVPEKKRQYGYYVLPIMEGDRFIGRADMKAHRAEDRLEMKGLWLEPGVKLTGAREKKIRSAFATLARFTGTPAIEADAALRRARDA
;
A
#
# COMPACT_ATOMS: atom_id res chain seq x y z
N ALA A 1 -7.41 24.45 -16.47
CA ALA A 1 -8.79 24.18 -16.87
C ALA A 1 -9.28 22.78 -16.47
N ARG A 2 -8.72 21.67 -16.99
CA ARG A 2 -9.22 20.31 -16.66
C ARG A 2 -9.04 19.85 -15.20
N LEU A 3 -7.91 20.17 -14.55
CA LEU A 3 -7.67 19.77 -13.15
C LEU A 3 -8.66 20.41 -12.17
N ALA A 4 -9.07 21.66 -12.42
CA ALA A 4 -10.04 22.36 -11.57
C ALA A 4 -11.46 21.77 -11.66
N GLN A 5 -11.72 20.92 -12.67
CA GLN A 5 -13.00 20.24 -12.89
C GLN A 5 -12.91 18.75 -12.54
N ALA A 6 -11.75 18.28 -12.04
CA ALA A 6 -11.61 16.89 -11.65
C ALA A 6 -12.48 16.61 -10.43
N ALA A 7 -13.07 15.41 -10.39
CA ALA A 7 -13.78 14.95 -9.21
C ALA A 7 -12.83 14.89 -8.00
N GLU A 8 -13.37 15.10 -6.81
CA GLU A 8 -12.60 14.96 -5.58
C GLU A 8 -12.00 13.55 -5.45
N ALA A 9 -10.80 13.50 -4.88
CA ALA A 9 -10.13 12.23 -4.66
C ALA A 9 -10.94 11.38 -3.65
N PRO A 10 -11.15 10.07 -3.92
CA PRO A 10 -11.81 9.19 -2.97
C PRO A 10 -11.08 9.16 -1.62
N GLN A 11 -11.83 9.31 -0.54
CA GLN A 11 -11.31 9.34 0.85
C GLN A 11 -10.99 7.94 1.41
N GLY A 12 -11.20 6.89 0.61
CA GLY A 12 -10.90 5.50 0.95
C GLY A 12 -9.42 5.16 0.76
N ILE A 13 -8.99 4.09 1.43
CA ILE A 13 -7.65 3.53 1.24
C ILE A 13 -7.61 2.76 -0.07
N ARG A 14 -6.54 2.96 -0.83
CA ARG A 14 -6.28 2.25 -2.08
C ARG A 14 -4.88 1.68 -2.07
N PHE A 15 -4.75 0.39 -2.40
CA PHE A 15 -3.47 -0.23 -2.71
C PHE A 15 -3.25 -0.14 -4.21
N LEU A 16 -2.14 0.47 -4.62
CA LEU A 16 -1.80 0.56 -6.04
C LEU A 16 -0.90 -0.60 -6.44
N SER A 17 -1.08 -1.06 -7.68
CA SER A 17 -0.11 -1.94 -8.32
C SER A 17 1.27 -1.27 -8.33
N PRO A 18 2.38 -2.03 -8.16
CA PRO A 18 3.74 -1.50 -8.32
C PRO A 18 4.01 -0.98 -9.75
N PHE A 19 3.11 -1.25 -10.69
CA PHE A 19 3.18 -0.82 -12.08
C PHE A 19 2.12 0.22 -12.46
N ASP A 20 1.43 0.80 -11.47
CA ASP A 20 0.41 1.81 -11.72
C ASP A 20 1.00 3.04 -12.45
N PRO A 21 0.32 3.62 -13.45
CA PRO A 21 0.78 4.82 -14.15
C PRO A 21 1.10 6.02 -13.25
N ALA A 22 0.52 6.08 -12.05
CA ALA A 22 0.81 7.13 -11.06
C ALA A 22 2.22 7.03 -10.48
N ILE A 23 2.80 5.82 -10.41
CA ILE A 23 4.07 5.55 -9.69
C ILE A 23 5.16 4.89 -10.53
N ARG A 24 4.84 4.36 -11.72
CA ARG A 24 5.82 3.69 -12.59
C ARG A 24 6.98 4.61 -13.04
N ASP A 25 6.75 5.92 -13.11
CA ASP A 25 7.80 6.92 -13.28
C ASP A 25 8.21 7.46 -11.91
N ARG A 26 9.32 6.94 -11.38
CA ARG A 26 9.85 7.30 -10.06
C ARG A 26 10.18 8.78 -9.93
N LYS A 27 10.77 9.41 -10.96
CA LYS A 27 11.14 10.83 -10.90
C LYS A 27 9.89 11.69 -10.84
N ARG A 28 8.86 11.33 -11.61
CA ARG A 28 7.57 12.02 -11.57
C ARG A 28 6.85 11.80 -10.24
N ALA A 29 6.83 10.57 -9.72
CA ALA A 29 6.20 10.26 -8.44
C ALA A 29 6.85 11.06 -7.29
N LEU A 30 8.18 11.10 -7.25
CA LEU A 30 8.93 11.91 -6.28
C LEU A 30 8.62 13.40 -6.42
N ARG A 31 8.65 13.94 -7.65
CA ARG A 31 8.39 15.37 -7.88
C ARG A 31 6.97 15.80 -7.53
N LEU A 32 5.96 14.98 -7.85
CA LEU A 32 4.55 15.33 -7.67
C LEU A 32 4.04 15.03 -6.26
N PHE A 33 4.54 13.97 -5.62
CA PHE A 33 3.97 13.49 -4.36
C PHE A 33 4.97 13.39 -3.21
N GLY A 34 6.26 13.66 -3.45
CA GLY A 34 7.31 13.40 -2.47
C GLY A 34 7.52 11.91 -2.17
N PHE A 35 7.01 11.02 -3.04
CA PHE A 35 7.00 9.58 -2.79
C PHE A 35 8.14 8.89 -3.56
N ASP A 36 9.22 8.59 -2.85
CA ASP A 36 10.32 7.78 -3.39
C ASP A 36 9.97 6.29 -3.27
N TYR A 37 9.69 5.67 -4.42
CA TYR A 37 9.26 4.29 -4.49
C TYR A 37 10.00 3.51 -5.57
N ARG A 38 10.36 2.28 -5.22
CA ARG A 38 10.92 1.28 -6.11
C ARG A 38 10.37 -0.08 -5.71
N ILE A 39 9.88 -0.85 -6.68
CA ILE A 39 9.56 -2.26 -6.46
C ILE A 39 10.84 -3.07 -6.28
N GLU A 40 10.89 -3.90 -5.24
CA GLU A 40 12.08 -4.62 -4.82
C GLU A 40 12.03 -6.12 -5.14
N VAL A 41 11.10 -6.52 -6.01
CA VAL A 41 10.93 -7.91 -6.49
C VAL A 41 12.22 -8.47 -7.13
N PHE A 42 13.00 -7.59 -7.76
CA PHE A 42 14.29 -7.92 -8.39
C PHE A 42 15.50 -7.66 -7.47
N VAL A 43 15.28 -7.13 -6.27
CA VAL A 43 16.34 -6.90 -5.29
C VAL A 43 16.53 -8.19 -4.49
N PRO A 44 17.78 -8.67 -4.30
CA PRO A 44 18.04 -9.82 -3.44
C PRO A 44 17.47 -9.60 -2.04
N GLU A 45 16.89 -10.65 -1.43
CA GLU A 45 16.11 -10.53 -0.19
C GLU A 45 16.83 -9.76 0.92
N LYS A 46 18.11 -10.06 1.16
CA LYS A 46 18.93 -9.41 2.19
C LYS A 46 19.20 -7.90 1.95
N LYS A 47 18.91 -7.38 0.76
CA LYS A 47 19.12 -5.98 0.36
C LYS A 47 17.82 -5.19 0.22
N ARG A 48 16.66 -5.82 0.46
CA ARG A 48 15.36 -5.15 0.38
C ARG A 48 15.17 -4.23 1.58
N GLN A 49 14.63 -3.05 1.34
CA GLN A 49 14.27 -2.10 2.39
C GLN A 49 12.87 -2.37 2.94
N TYR A 50 11.94 -2.75 2.08
CA TYR A 50 10.53 -2.92 2.42
C TYR A 50 10.08 -4.37 2.23
N GLY A 51 10.28 -4.98 1.06
CA GLY A 51 9.74 -6.32 0.85
C GLY A 51 9.75 -6.81 -0.59
N TYR A 52 9.15 -7.96 -0.86
CA TYR A 52 9.20 -8.55 -2.20
C TYR A 52 8.20 -7.92 -3.17
N TYR A 53 6.93 -7.81 -2.76
CA TYR A 53 5.85 -7.32 -3.61
C TYR A 53 5.08 -6.20 -2.89
N VAL A 54 5.75 -5.04 -2.81
CA VAL A 54 5.30 -3.89 -2.02
C VAL A 54 4.33 -3.03 -2.82
N LEU A 55 3.09 -2.91 -2.35
CA LEU A 55 2.06 -2.05 -2.91
C LEU A 55 2.12 -0.65 -2.23
N PRO A 56 2.18 0.46 -2.99
CA PRO A 56 1.92 1.79 -2.46
C PRO A 56 0.49 1.93 -1.91
N ILE A 57 0.33 2.73 -0.86
CA ILE A 57 -0.95 3.00 -0.22
C ILE A 57 -1.31 4.47 -0.41
N MET A 58 -2.50 4.75 -0.95
CA MET A 58 -3.06 6.09 -1.04
C MET A 58 -4.29 6.29 -0.15
N GLU A 59 -4.42 7.48 0.43
CA GLU A 59 -5.64 8.00 1.07
C GLU A 59 -5.89 9.40 0.51
N GLY A 60 -7.04 9.64 -0.13
CA GLY A 60 -7.24 10.87 -0.88
C GLY A 60 -6.22 10.99 -2.03
N ASP A 61 -5.56 12.13 -2.14
CA ASP A 61 -4.54 12.43 -3.16
C ASP A 61 -3.09 12.20 -2.69
N ARG A 62 -2.90 11.60 -1.51
CA ARG A 62 -1.58 11.41 -0.89
C ARG A 62 -1.18 9.95 -0.81
N PHE A 63 0.11 9.68 -1.03
CA PHE A 63 0.72 8.43 -0.58
C PHE A 63 0.92 8.48 0.93
N ILE A 64 0.41 7.47 1.62
CA ILE A 64 0.45 7.38 3.07
C ILE A 64 1.34 6.24 3.59
N GLY A 65 1.80 5.37 2.69
CA GLY A 65 2.69 4.27 3.06
C GLY A 65 2.85 3.21 1.98
N ARG A 66 3.36 2.07 2.42
CA ARG A 66 3.75 0.90 1.63
C ARG A 66 3.30 -0.37 2.37
N ALA A 67 2.86 -1.40 1.66
CA ALA A 67 2.58 -2.70 2.26
C ALA A 67 3.11 -3.86 1.42
N ASP A 68 3.88 -4.77 2.03
CA ASP A 68 4.38 -5.98 1.39
C ASP A 68 3.30 -7.06 1.47
N MET A 69 2.89 -7.58 0.32
CA MET A 69 1.78 -8.53 0.22
C MET A 69 2.25 -9.90 -0.24
N LYS A 70 1.65 -10.93 0.35
CA LYS A 70 1.83 -12.31 -0.07
C LYS A 70 0.48 -13.00 -0.21
N ALA A 71 0.18 -13.45 -1.42
CA ALA A 71 -0.95 -14.34 -1.67
C ALA A 71 -0.52 -15.80 -1.47
N HIS A 72 -1.11 -16.46 -0.48
CA HIS A 72 -1.00 -17.89 -0.20
C HIS A 72 -2.19 -18.59 -0.85
N ARG A 73 -2.08 -18.83 -2.16
CA ARG A 73 -3.19 -19.35 -2.99
C ARG A 73 -3.70 -20.71 -2.57
N ALA A 74 -2.83 -21.57 -2.02
CA ALA A 74 -3.23 -22.89 -1.51
C ALA A 74 -4.10 -22.80 -0.23
N GLU A 75 -4.09 -21.65 0.45
CA GLU A 75 -4.80 -21.40 1.70
C GLU A 75 -5.91 -20.36 1.52
N ASP A 76 -6.16 -19.91 0.29
CA ASP A 76 -7.10 -18.83 -0.02
C ASP A 76 -6.86 -17.56 0.82
N ARG A 77 -5.59 -17.28 1.15
CA ARG A 77 -5.21 -16.27 2.14
C ARG A 77 -4.29 -15.19 1.56
N LEU A 78 -4.61 -13.93 1.84
CA LEU A 78 -3.75 -12.77 1.59
C LEU A 78 -3.13 -12.31 2.91
N GLU A 79 -1.81 -12.29 2.96
CA GLU A 79 -1.02 -11.81 4.10
C GLU A 79 -0.42 -10.44 3.77
N MET A 80 -0.56 -9.48 4.69
CA MET A 80 0.24 -8.27 4.75
C MET A 80 1.47 -8.55 5.61
N LYS A 81 2.61 -8.80 4.95
CA LYS A 81 3.88 -9.13 5.62
C LYS A 81 4.48 -7.93 6.35
N GLY A 82 4.25 -6.73 5.82
CA GLY A 82 4.73 -5.50 6.44
C GLY A 82 3.93 -4.29 5.98
N LEU A 83 3.96 -3.26 6.81
CA LEU A 83 3.32 -1.97 6.60
C LEU A 83 4.28 -0.88 7.06
N TRP A 84 4.59 0.07 6.18
CA TRP A 84 5.45 1.22 6.48
C TRP A 84 4.67 2.48 6.13
N LEU A 85 4.39 3.32 7.13
CA LEU A 85 3.72 4.60 6.91
C LEU A 85 4.74 5.68 6.54
N GLU A 86 4.31 6.65 5.72
CA GLU A 86 5.16 7.80 5.41
C GLU A 86 5.38 8.69 6.64
N PRO A 87 6.49 9.45 6.70
CA PRO A 87 6.74 10.40 7.76
C PRO A 87 5.53 11.34 8.00
N GLY A 88 5.14 11.48 9.26
CA GLY A 88 3.98 12.29 9.66
C GLY A 88 2.62 11.60 9.52
N VAL A 89 2.56 10.36 9.03
CA VAL A 89 1.33 9.56 8.97
C VAL A 89 1.25 8.65 10.19
N LYS A 90 0.18 8.79 10.99
CA LYS A 90 -0.08 7.94 12.16
C LYS A 90 -1.08 6.82 11.86
N LEU A 91 -0.88 5.64 12.42
CA LEU A 91 -1.88 4.57 12.37
C LEU A 91 -2.99 4.79 13.42
N THR A 92 -3.94 5.68 13.11
CA THR A 92 -5.12 5.87 13.97
C THR A 92 -6.08 4.69 13.85
N GLY A 93 -6.94 4.48 14.85
CA GLY A 93 -7.96 3.43 14.78
C GLY A 93 -8.89 3.54 13.56
N ALA A 94 -9.21 4.77 13.14
CA ALA A 94 -9.99 5.01 11.92
C ALA A 94 -9.22 4.61 10.65
N ARG A 95 -7.92 4.96 10.56
CA ARG A 95 -7.08 4.60 9.42
C ARG A 95 -6.85 3.10 9.35
N GLU A 96 -6.61 2.44 10.47
CA GLU A 96 -6.51 0.98 10.52
C GLU A 96 -7.78 0.30 9.99
N LYS A 97 -8.96 0.76 10.41
CA LYS A 97 -10.24 0.23 9.90
C LYS A 97 -10.34 0.38 8.37
N LYS A 98 -9.96 1.53 7.82
CA LYS A 98 -9.94 1.74 6.37
C LYS A 98 -8.92 0.84 5.66
N ILE A 99 -7.72 0.68 6.22
CA ILE A 99 -6.68 -0.21 5.67
C ILE A 99 -7.20 -1.65 5.64
N ARG A 100 -7.78 -2.14 6.74
CA ARG A 100 -8.37 -3.49 6.80
C ARG A 100 -9.50 -3.67 5.79
N SER A 101 -10.38 -2.67 5.62
CA SER A 101 -11.47 -2.71 4.64
C SER A 101 -10.97 -2.78 3.20
N ALA A 102 -9.99 -1.95 2.85
CA ALA A 102 -9.34 -1.98 1.54
C ALA A 102 -8.59 -3.30 1.31
N PHE A 103 -7.95 -3.83 2.35
CA PHE A 103 -7.22 -5.09 2.29
C PHE A 103 -8.17 -6.28 2.06
N ALA A 104 -9.30 -6.32 2.77
CA ALA A 104 -10.35 -7.33 2.54
C ALA A 104 -10.93 -7.25 1.12
N THR A 105 -11.06 -6.04 0.57
CA THR A 105 -11.50 -5.85 -0.81
C THR A 105 -10.46 -6.39 -1.81
N LEU A 106 -9.18 -6.09 -1.58
CA LEU A 106 -8.08 -6.62 -2.40
C LEU A 106 -8.01 -8.15 -2.31
N ALA A 107 -8.12 -8.71 -1.10
CA ALA A 107 -8.14 -10.15 -0.84
C ALA A 107 -9.21 -10.88 -1.65
N ARG A 108 -10.44 -10.35 -1.68
CA ARG A 108 -11.52 -10.87 -2.53
C ARG A 108 -11.19 -10.73 -4.01
N PHE A 109 -10.67 -9.57 -4.43
CA PHE A 109 -10.31 -9.32 -5.82
C PHE A 109 -9.22 -10.27 -6.34
N THR A 110 -8.26 -10.66 -5.49
CA THR A 110 -7.16 -11.57 -5.86
C THR A 110 -7.49 -13.05 -5.72
N GLY A 111 -8.73 -13.40 -5.35
CA GLY A 111 -9.16 -14.77 -5.13
C GLY A 111 -8.56 -15.42 -3.88
N THR A 112 -8.25 -14.63 -2.85
CA THR A 112 -7.65 -15.08 -1.58
C THR A 112 -8.38 -14.40 -0.42
N PRO A 113 -9.65 -14.75 -0.15
CA PRO A 113 -10.55 -14.00 0.74
C PRO A 113 -10.16 -13.99 2.23
N ALA A 114 -9.40 -14.97 2.72
CA ALA A 114 -8.90 -14.95 4.09
C ALA A 114 -7.82 -13.88 4.22
N ILE A 115 -7.83 -13.09 5.29
CA ILE A 115 -6.86 -12.00 5.50
C ILE A 115 -6.01 -12.23 6.74
N GLU A 116 -4.73 -11.94 6.62
CA GLU A 116 -3.81 -11.83 7.76
C GLU A 116 -3.08 -10.48 7.69
N ALA A 117 -3.30 -9.61 8.69
CA ALA A 117 -2.66 -8.30 8.74
C ALA A 117 -2.22 -7.86 10.15
N ASP A 118 -2.62 -8.58 11.19
CA ASP A 118 -2.48 -8.13 12.59
C ASP A 118 -1.01 -7.91 12.98
N ALA A 119 -0.13 -8.80 12.54
CA ALA A 119 1.29 -8.67 12.83
C ALA A 119 1.92 -7.42 12.19
N ALA A 120 1.59 -7.13 10.93
CA ALA A 120 2.07 -5.93 10.23
C ALA A 120 1.47 -4.64 10.82
N LEU A 121 0.17 -4.62 11.11
CA LEU A 121 -0.51 -3.47 11.71
C LEU A 121 0.04 -3.13 13.09
N ARG A 122 0.32 -4.15 13.92
CA ARG A 122 0.96 -3.97 15.23
C ARG A 122 2.36 -3.36 15.09
N ARG A 123 3.23 -3.95 14.25
CA ARG A 123 4.58 -3.40 14.00
C ARG A 123 4.55 -1.95 13.50
N ALA A 124 3.62 -1.62 12.60
CA ALA A 124 3.48 -0.27 12.06
C ALA A 124 2.94 0.76 13.07
N ARG A 125 2.30 0.30 14.15
CA ARG A 125 1.82 1.16 15.24
C ARG A 125 2.95 1.55 16.19
N ASP A 126 3.90 0.64 16.37
CA ASP A 126 4.98 0.74 17.37
C ASP A 126 6.26 1.38 16.79
N ALA A 127 6.29 1.65 15.47
CA ALA A 127 7.38 2.27 14.73
C ALA A 127 7.25 3.81 14.67
#